data_AF-A0A816R1H6-F1
#
_entry.id   AF-A0A816R1H6-F1
#
_cell.length_a   1.000
_cell.length_b   1.000
_cell.length_c   1.000
_cell.angle_alpha   90.00
_cell.angle_beta   90.00
_cell.angle_gamma   90.00
#
_symmetry.space_group_name_H-M   'P 1'
#
loop_
_entity.id
_entity.type
_entity.pdbx_description
1 polymer ?
#
loop_
_entity_poly.entity_id
_entity_poly.type
_entity_poly.pdbx_seq_one_letter_code
_entity_poly.pdbx_strand_id
1 'polypeptide(L)'
;MRSATWCIVVCVLIFLVISDGKKDKDYVPEKFCPRLEDIEGNCKDDGLKVCAKFMTTTYKINYFNCTCDNINMLRKIKRYCYCQSLCADQPPPSPIQPH
;
A
#
# COMPACT_ATOMS: atom_id res chain seq x y z
N MET A 1 18.43 4.82 -57.10
CA MET A 1 18.03 5.45 -55.82
C MET A 1 16.67 4.93 -55.32
N ARG A 2 16.43 3.60 -55.33
CA ARG A 2 15.16 3.00 -54.86
C ARG A 2 15.29 2.27 -53.51
N SER A 3 16.52 1.88 -53.15
CA SER A 3 16.81 1.11 -51.93
C SER A 3 16.80 1.99 -50.66
N ALA A 4 17.38 3.20 -50.73
CA ALA A 4 17.43 4.11 -49.57
C ALA A 4 16.03 4.59 -49.14
N THR A 5 15.13 4.84 -50.09
CA THR A 5 13.76 5.28 -49.82
C THR A 5 12.96 4.21 -49.10
N TRP A 6 13.19 2.94 -49.42
CA TRP A 6 12.55 1.81 -48.74
C TRP A 6 13.03 1.67 -47.31
N CYS A 7 14.34 1.81 -47.07
CA CYS A 7 14.89 1.80 -45.72
C CYS A 7 14.29 2.88 -44.83
N ILE A 8 14.13 4.11 -45.34
CA ILE A 8 13.55 5.22 -44.57
C ILE A 8 12.09 4.93 -44.21
N VAL A 9 11.28 4.41 -45.15
CA VAL A 9 9.88 4.07 -44.89
C VAL A 9 9.76 2.96 -43.85
N VAL A 10 10.62 1.95 -43.91
CA VAL A 10 10.66 0.86 -42.91
C VAL A 10 11.06 1.40 -41.54
N CYS A 11 12.06 2.28 -41.46
CA CYS A 11 12.44 2.90 -40.20
C CYS A 11 11.29 3.72 -39.59
N VAL A 12 10.60 4.54 -40.38
CA VAL A 12 9.47 5.36 -39.91
C VAL A 12 8.31 4.47 -39.41
N LEU A 13 8.00 3.37 -40.10
CA LEU A 13 6.97 2.43 -39.65
C LEU A 13 7.33 1.75 -38.32
N ILE A 14 8.60 1.37 -38.12
CA ILE A 14 9.08 0.81 -36.85
C ILE A 14 8.95 1.84 -35.73
N PHE A 15 9.36 3.10 -35.96
CA PHE A 15 9.22 4.18 -34.97
C PHE A 15 7.77 4.46 -34.62
N LEU A 16 6.85 4.44 -35.59
CA LEU A 16 5.42 4.61 -35.34
C LEU A 16 4.83 3.46 -34.52
N VAL A 17 5.22 2.21 -34.80
CA VAL A 17 4.79 1.03 -34.02
C VAL A 17 5.32 1.07 -32.58
N ILE A 18 6.54 1.58 -32.37
CA ILE A 18 7.12 1.74 -31.02
C ILE A 18 6.47 2.91 -30.27
N SER A 19 6.09 3.98 -30.99
CA SER A 19 5.51 5.20 -30.40
C SER A 19 4.02 5.06 -30.04
N ASP A 20 3.28 4.17 -30.71
CA ASP A 20 1.88 3.87 -30.38
C ASP A 20 1.77 2.91 -29.16
N GLY A 21 2.83 2.16 -28.89
CA GLY A 21 2.92 1.24 -27.76
C GLY A 21 3.34 1.93 -26.46
N LYS A 22 2.37 2.21 -25.60
CA LYS A 22 2.49 2.78 -24.23
C LYS A 22 2.62 4.30 -24.17
N LYS A 23 1.45 4.93 -24.20
CA LYS A 23 1.14 5.87 -23.12
C LYS A 23 1.18 5.08 -21.83
N ASP A 24 2.32 5.09 -21.15
CA ASP A 24 2.42 4.70 -19.75
C ASP A 24 1.31 5.47 -19.02
N LYS A 25 0.25 4.76 -18.64
CA LYS A 25 -0.69 5.25 -17.66
C LYS A 25 0.17 5.64 -16.47
N ASP A 26 0.18 6.93 -16.14
CA ASP A 26 0.88 7.48 -14.99
C ASP A 26 0.87 6.47 -13.85
N TYR A 27 2.01 5.80 -13.65
CA TYR A 27 2.20 4.89 -12.54
C TYR A 27 2.29 5.77 -11.31
N VAL A 28 1.13 6.14 -10.77
CA VAL A 28 1.05 6.74 -9.45
C VAL A 28 1.38 5.61 -8.49
N PRO A 29 2.54 5.64 -7.82
CA PRO A 29 2.88 4.59 -6.87
C PRO A 29 1.77 4.49 -5.83
N GLU A 30 1.33 3.27 -5.55
CA GLU A 30 0.32 3.02 -4.54
C GLU A 30 0.77 3.64 -3.21
N LYS A 31 -0.02 4.58 -2.70
CA LYS A 31 0.29 5.23 -1.43
C LYS A 31 -0.17 4.32 -0.31
N PHE A 32 0.76 3.94 0.56
CA PHE A 32 0.48 3.15 1.75
C PHE A 32 0.16 4.05 2.93
N CYS A 33 -0.89 3.70 3.67
CA CYS A 33 -1.32 4.40 4.86
C CYS A 33 -1.17 3.49 6.09
N PRO A 34 -0.41 3.92 7.11
CA PRO A 34 -0.31 3.17 8.35
C PRO A 34 -1.53 3.41 9.24
N ARG A 35 -1.84 2.42 10.07
CA ARG A 35 -2.73 2.55 11.22
C ARG A 35 -2.10 1.90 12.44
N LEU A 36 -2.29 2.54 13.59
CA LEU A 36 -1.65 2.18 14.84
C LEU A 36 -2.72 1.99 15.90
N GLU A 37 -2.65 0.89 16.63
CA GLU A 37 -3.57 0.57 17.72
C GLU A 37 -2.84 -0.05 18.90
N ASP A 38 -3.24 0.35 20.10
CA ASP A 38 -2.79 -0.21 21.35
C ASP A 38 -3.87 -1.14 21.89
N ILE A 39 -3.62 -2.45 21.90
CA ILE A 39 -4.56 -3.44 22.45
C ILE A 39 -3.97 -4.18 23.66
N GLU A 40 -4.85 -4.74 24.47
CA GLU A 40 -4.43 -5.48 25.67
C GLU A 40 -3.72 -6.80 25.31
N GLY A 41 -2.72 -7.17 26.10
CA GLY A 41 -1.91 -8.37 25.92
C GLY A 41 -0.50 -8.09 25.40
N ASN A 42 0.12 -9.09 24.81
CA ASN A 42 1.50 -9.04 24.30
C ASN A 42 1.63 -9.69 22.91
N CYS A 43 2.76 -9.47 22.25
CA CYS A 43 3.12 -9.99 20.93
C CYS A 43 3.78 -11.38 20.96
N LYS A 44 3.38 -12.27 21.88
CA LYS A 44 3.80 -13.69 21.83
C LYS A 44 3.25 -14.41 20.59
N ASP A 45 3.26 -15.75 20.55
CA ASP A 45 3.04 -16.57 19.35
C ASP A 45 1.83 -16.17 18.47
N ASP A 46 0.72 -15.71 19.07
CA ASP A 46 -0.48 -15.28 18.33
C ASP A 46 -0.67 -13.76 18.19
N GLY A 47 0.24 -12.95 18.73
CA GLY A 47 0.06 -11.50 18.84
C GLY A 47 -0.19 -10.81 17.49
N LEU A 48 0.62 -11.14 16.48
CA LEU A 48 0.48 -10.61 15.13
C LEU A 48 -0.87 -11.00 14.50
N LYS A 49 -1.30 -12.26 14.68
CA LYS A 49 -2.58 -12.75 14.17
C LYS A 49 -3.75 -12.04 14.84
N VAL A 50 -3.65 -11.77 16.14
CA VAL A 50 -4.65 -10.99 16.87
C VAL A 50 -4.67 -9.54 16.37
N CYS A 51 -3.52 -8.90 16.13
CA CYS A 51 -3.46 -7.56 15.54
C CYS A 51 -4.16 -7.52 14.18
N ALA A 52 -3.82 -8.43 13.27
CA ALA A 52 -4.42 -8.49 11.94
C ALA A 52 -5.94 -8.72 12.00
N LYS A 53 -6.39 -9.66 12.86
CA LYS A 53 -7.82 -9.93 13.05
C LYS A 53 -8.56 -8.74 13.66
N PHE A 54 -7.97 -8.08 14.66
CA PHE A 54 -8.56 -6.89 15.27
C PHE A 54 -8.71 -5.76 14.25
N MET A 55 -7.64 -5.41 13.53
CA MET A 55 -7.64 -4.33 12.54
C MET A 55 -8.67 -4.57 11.43
N THR A 56 -8.69 -5.78 10.85
CA THR A 56 -9.65 -6.15 9.80
C THR A 56 -11.09 -6.16 10.31
N THR A 57 -11.34 -6.63 11.54
CA THR A 57 -12.69 -6.68 12.11
C THR A 57 -13.20 -5.28 12.48
N THR A 58 -12.36 -4.46 13.12
CA THR A 58 -12.73 -3.13 13.63
C THR A 58 -12.92 -2.15 12.49
N TYR A 59 -11.99 -2.14 11.52
CA TYR A 59 -11.97 -1.13 10.47
C TYR A 59 -12.52 -1.61 9.14
N LYS A 60 -12.70 -2.92 8.95
CA LYS A 60 -13.18 -3.51 7.69
C LYS A 60 -12.34 -3.09 6.48
N ILE A 61 -11.06 -2.83 6.71
CA ILE A 61 -10.05 -2.47 5.71
C ILE A 61 -9.16 -3.69 5.47
N ASN A 62 -8.70 -3.85 4.22
CA ASN A 62 -7.70 -4.85 3.89
C ASN A 62 -6.30 -4.35 4.26
N TYR A 63 -5.71 -4.96 5.29
CA TYR A 63 -4.33 -4.69 5.70
C TYR A 63 -3.40 -5.77 5.17
N PHE A 64 -2.35 -5.37 4.45
CA PHE A 64 -1.43 -6.32 3.79
C PHE A 64 -0.11 -6.51 4.55
N ASN A 65 0.27 -5.58 5.43
CA ASN A 65 1.49 -5.68 6.22
C ASN A 65 1.19 -5.23 7.65
N CYS A 66 1.27 -6.16 8.59
CA CYS A 66 1.09 -5.89 10.01
C CYS A 66 2.35 -6.29 10.77
N THR A 67 2.63 -5.55 11.82
CA THR A 67 3.69 -5.82 12.79
C THR A 67 3.08 -5.73 14.20
N CYS A 68 3.72 -6.41 15.13
CA CYS A 68 3.30 -6.48 16.51
C CYS A 68 4.53 -6.23 17.39
N ASP A 69 4.49 -5.16 18.17
CA ASP A 69 5.52 -4.85 19.16
C ASP A 69 4.98 -4.86 20.59
N ASN A 70 5.82 -5.24 21.54
CA ASN A 70 5.51 -5.12 22.96
C ASN A 70 5.97 -3.75 23.45
N ILE A 71 5.04 -2.89 23.86
CA ILE A 71 5.38 -1.65 24.54
C ILE A 71 5.31 -1.88 26.04
N ASN A 72 6.45 -1.72 26.71
CA ASN A 72 6.53 -1.76 28.16
C ASN A 72 6.14 -0.39 28.73
N MET A 73 4.95 -0.32 29.30
CA MET A 73 4.57 0.79 30.18
C MET A 73 4.97 0.43 31.61
N LEU A 74 5.08 1.45 32.48
CA LEU A 74 5.62 1.39 33.85
C LEU A 74 5.22 0.18 34.72
N ARG A 75 4.11 -0.53 34.43
CA ARG A 75 3.69 -1.77 35.11
C ARG A 75 2.92 -2.77 34.23
N LYS A 76 2.83 -2.54 32.92
CA LYS A 76 2.00 -3.35 32.01
C LYS A 76 2.68 -3.47 30.66
N ILE A 77 2.57 -4.65 30.05
CA ILE A 77 2.92 -4.85 28.64
C ILE A 77 1.63 -4.61 27.86
N LYS A 78 1.69 -3.71 26.88
CA LYS A 78 0.64 -3.55 25.87
C LYS A 78 1.13 -4.10 24.54
N ARG A 79 0.18 -4.57 23.75
CA ARG A 79 0.39 -5.01 22.38
C ARG A 79 0.19 -3.81 21.47
N TYR A 80 1.24 -3.44 20.75
CA TYR A 80 1.22 -2.40 19.74
C TYR A 80 1.07 -3.03 18.37
N CYS A 81 0.00 -2.67 17.67
CA CYS A 81 -0.29 -3.16 16.34
C CYS A 81 -0.04 -2.04 15.34
N TYR A 82 0.90 -2.25 14.42
CA TYR A 82 1.15 -1.33 13.31
C TYR A 82 0.85 -2.05 12.00
N CYS A 83 -0.17 -1.58 11.28
CA CYS A 83 -0.62 -2.19 10.03
C CYS A 83 -0.68 -1.19 8.88
N GLN A 84 -0.40 -1.64 7.67
CA GLN A 84 -0.44 -0.85 6.44
C GLN A 84 -1.58 -1.33 5.54
N SER A 85 -2.30 -0.35 4.97
CA SER A 85 -3.31 -0.56 3.93
C SER A 85 -3.02 0.36 2.75
N LEU A 86 -3.72 0.16 1.64
CA LEU A 86 -3.78 1.18 0.61
C LEU A 86 -4.52 2.38 1.17
N CYS A 87 -4.02 3.59 0.91
CA CYS A 87 -4.72 4.81 1.33
C CYS A 87 -6.10 4.94 0.66
N ALA A 88 -6.26 4.37 -0.54
CA ALA A 88 -7.54 4.36 -1.26
C ALA A 88 -8.63 3.55 -0.54
N ASP A 89 -8.24 2.56 0.27
CA ASP A 89 -9.18 1.73 1.04
C ASP A 89 -9.56 2.36 2.37
N GLN A 90 -8.89 3.45 2.78
CA GLN A 90 -9.19 4.08 4.06
C GLN A 90 -10.48 4.91 3.96
N PRO A 91 -11.38 4.81 4.96
CA PRO A 91 -12.52 5.70 5.03
C PRO A 91 -12.02 7.15 5.16
N PRO A 92 -12.79 8.13 4.67
CA PRO A 92 -12.44 9.53 4.80
C PRO A 92 -12.16 9.85 6.27
N PRO A 93 -11.15 10.69 6.56
CA PRO A 93 -10.78 11.03 7.94
C PRO A 93 -12.02 11.53 8.67
N SER A 94 -12.32 10.91 9.82
CA SER A 94 -13.43 11.36 10.65
C SER A 94 -13.18 12.82 11.04
N PRO A 95 -14.22 13.68 11.05
CA PRO A 95 -14.08 15.05 11.52
C PRO A 95 -13.44 15.04 12.90
N ILE A 96 -12.37 15.82 13.07
CA ILE A 96 -11.64 15.96 14.34
C ILE A 96 -12.67 16.34 15.40
N GLN A 97 -12.98 15.42 16.33
CA GLN A 97 -13.71 15.79 17.54
C GLN A 97 -12.69 16.41 18.50
N PRO A 98 -12.83 17.70 18.85
CA PRO A 98 -12.01 18.31 19.89
C PRO A 98 -12.33 17.62 21.22
N HIS A 99 -11.29 17.23 21.94
CA HIS A 99 -11.38 16.62 23.25
C HIS A 99 -11.40 17.67 24.36
#